data_AF-A0A0M3KBS1-F1
#
_entry.id   AF-A0A0M3KBS1-F1
#
_cell.length_a   1.000
_cell.length_b   1.000
_cell.length_c   1.000
_cell.angle_alpha   90.00
_cell.angle_beta   90.00
_cell.angle_gamma   90.00
#
_symmetry.space_group_name_H-M   'P 1'
#
loop_
_entity.id
_entity.type
_entity.pdbx_description
1 polymer ?
#
loop_
_entity_poly.entity_id
_entity_poly.type
_entity_poly.pdbx_seq_one_letter_code
_entity_poly.pdbx_strand_id
1 'polypeptide(L)'
;MLSTLKLLCLHCESLLNARREHRGFLIWAQENLLIPKLWALLRSDHSQLGELAVPLIMHCITLPCGEEMFWKTVNTQFTDTDWKERLKAVERMCVLCGLANAAPVKANKVIQTSLSCGVAHLVASVHDPNSAVAQRAILAIRAMPSSSLKVTNFRFEFTEHSSLTHSDLMHSDPMSDLYQRKVMRARQAIDSSTTARSIVRSLQGNSLRHQLSISSVTSQG
;
A
#
# COMPACT_ATOMS: atom_id res chain seq x y z
N MET A 1 -18.15 -10.36 14.34
CA MET A 1 -17.03 -9.79 13.55
C MET A 1 -16.82 -10.55 12.24
N LEU A 2 -16.51 -11.86 12.27
CA LEU A 2 -16.36 -12.66 11.05
C LEU A 2 -17.61 -12.64 10.13
N SER A 3 -18.81 -12.80 10.70
CA SER A 3 -20.07 -12.72 9.94
C SER A 3 -20.28 -11.35 9.28
N THR A 4 -19.85 -10.28 9.93
CA THR A 4 -19.91 -8.91 9.38
C THR A 4 -18.99 -8.76 8.18
N LEU A 5 -17.76 -9.28 8.25
CA LEU A 5 -16.84 -9.28 7.11
C LEU A 5 -17.39 -10.10 5.94
N LYS A 6 -17.97 -11.28 6.21
CA LYS A 6 -18.60 -12.11 5.17
C LYS A 6 -19.73 -11.38 4.47
N LEU A 7 -20.61 -10.70 5.23
CA LEU A 7 -21.67 -9.86 4.66
C LEU A 7 -21.12 -8.71 3.82
N LEU A 8 -20.07 -8.03 4.30
CA LEU A 8 -19.45 -6.94 3.57
C LEU A 8 -18.79 -7.41 2.26
N CYS A 9 -18.12 -8.57 2.27
CA CYS A 9 -17.60 -9.20 1.06
C CYS A 9 -18.72 -9.52 0.06
N LEU A 10 -19.83 -10.09 0.56
CA LEU A 10 -20.98 -10.45 -0.28
C LEU A 10 -21.62 -9.24 -0.96
N HIS A 11 -21.60 -8.08 -0.30
CA HIS A 11 -22.23 -6.85 -0.77
C HIS A 11 -21.23 -5.75 -1.18
N CYS A 12 -19.99 -6.10 -1.53
CA CYS A 12 -18.97 -5.10 -1.86
C CYS A 12 -19.36 -4.24 -3.08
N GLU A 13 -20.16 -4.79 -4.00
CA GLU A 13 -20.69 -4.05 -5.16
C GLU A 13 -21.59 -2.88 -4.75
N SER A 14 -22.26 -2.95 -3.59
CA SER A 14 -23.03 -1.83 -3.06
C SER A 14 -22.14 -0.62 -2.76
N LEU A 15 -20.86 -0.84 -2.37
CA LEU A 15 -19.89 0.25 -2.17
C LEU A 15 -19.48 0.89 -3.50
N LEU A 16 -19.41 0.11 -4.59
CA LEU A 16 -19.16 0.64 -5.93
C LEU A 16 -20.31 1.50 -6.43
N ASN A 17 -21.56 1.10 -6.14
CA ASN A 17 -22.76 1.86 -6.52
C ASN A 17 -22.85 3.17 -5.71
N ALA A 18 -22.57 3.11 -4.40
CA ALA A 18 -22.54 4.28 -3.52
C ALA A 18 -21.55 5.37 -3.97
N ARG A 19 -20.53 5.02 -4.77
CA ARG A 19 -19.58 5.99 -5.34
C ARG A 19 -20.27 7.11 -6.13
N ARG A 20 -21.38 6.82 -6.83
CA ARG A 20 -22.09 7.79 -7.68
C ARG A 20 -23.12 8.59 -6.91
N GLU A 21 -23.91 7.91 -6.07
CA GLU A 21 -25.09 8.49 -5.42
C GLU A 21 -24.79 9.07 -4.04
N HIS A 22 -23.78 8.52 -3.34
CA HIS A 22 -23.49 8.82 -1.93
C HIS A 22 -21.99 9.03 -1.69
N ARG A 23 -21.32 9.75 -2.59
CA ARG A 23 -19.85 9.94 -2.56
C ARG A 23 -19.34 10.47 -1.21
N GLY A 24 -20.03 11.45 -0.61
CA GLY A 24 -19.64 12.03 0.69
C GLY A 24 -19.67 11.01 1.83
N PHE A 25 -20.74 10.20 1.89
CA PHE A 25 -20.84 9.09 2.85
C PHE A 25 -19.72 8.07 2.64
N LEU A 26 -19.41 7.73 1.38
CA LEU A 26 -18.36 6.75 1.09
C LEU A 26 -16.97 7.24 1.54
N ILE A 27 -16.67 8.53 1.36
CA ILE A 27 -15.41 9.13 1.87
C ILE A 27 -15.38 9.07 3.40
N TRP A 28 -16.46 9.48 4.07
CA TRP A 28 -16.54 9.40 5.53
C TRP A 28 -16.39 7.96 6.04
N ALA A 29 -16.99 6.99 5.33
CA ALA A 29 -16.85 5.57 5.65
C ALA A 29 -15.41 5.08 5.45
N GLN A 30 -14.71 5.51 4.39
CA GLN A 30 -13.28 5.21 4.20
C GLN A 30 -12.43 5.71 5.37
N GLU A 31 -12.68 6.94 5.80
CA GLU A 31 -11.93 7.61 6.87
C GLU A 31 -12.15 7.00 8.25
N ASN A 32 -13.37 6.56 8.57
CA ASN A 32 -13.76 6.26 9.95
C ASN A 32 -14.07 4.78 10.20
N LEU A 33 -14.47 4.04 9.16
CA LEU A 33 -15.04 2.70 9.31
C LEU A 33 -14.32 1.62 8.50
N LEU A 34 -13.96 1.88 7.24
CA LEU A 34 -13.46 0.84 6.35
C LEU A 34 -11.97 0.61 6.59
N ILE A 35 -11.09 1.42 6.01
CA ILE A 35 -9.66 1.18 6.02
C ILE A 35 -9.09 1.06 7.45
N PRO A 36 -9.37 1.97 8.41
CA PRO A 36 -8.80 1.87 9.74
C PRO A 36 -9.23 0.59 10.48
N LYS A 37 -10.50 0.20 10.39
CA LYS A 37 -10.97 -1.00 11.08
C LYS A 37 -10.46 -2.26 10.39
N LEU A 38 -10.50 -2.32 9.05
CA LEU A 38 -9.97 -3.47 8.30
C LEU A 38 -8.46 -3.64 8.55
N TRP A 39 -7.69 -2.55 8.56
CA TRP A 39 -6.27 -2.57 8.93
C TRP A 39 -6.06 -3.10 10.34
N ALA A 40 -6.85 -2.64 11.31
CA ALA A 40 -6.75 -3.10 12.70
C ALA A 40 -7.05 -4.61 12.87
N LEU A 41 -7.86 -5.18 11.97
CA LEU A 41 -8.23 -6.60 11.94
C LEU A 41 -7.15 -7.51 11.37
N LEU A 42 -6.18 -6.96 10.63
CA LEU A 42 -5.01 -7.72 10.22
C LEU A 42 -4.20 -8.04 11.48
N ARG A 43 -4.23 -9.29 11.92
CA ARG A 43 -3.41 -9.79 13.02
C ARG A 43 -2.89 -11.17 12.67
N SER A 44 -1.68 -11.49 13.11
CA SER A 44 -1.01 -12.76 12.80
C SER A 44 -1.66 -13.99 13.45
N ASP A 45 -2.52 -13.79 14.46
CA ASP A 45 -3.22 -14.84 15.21
C ASP A 45 -4.56 -15.28 14.55
N HIS A 46 -5.07 -14.55 13.55
CA HIS A 46 -6.39 -14.78 12.98
C HIS A 46 -6.36 -14.86 11.44
N SER A 47 -5.88 -15.99 10.91
CA SER A 47 -5.76 -16.24 9.46
C SER A 47 -7.08 -16.02 8.69
N GLN A 48 -8.22 -16.48 9.22
CA GLN A 48 -9.53 -16.33 8.56
C GLN A 48 -10.01 -14.88 8.46
N LEU A 49 -9.68 -14.02 9.44
CA LEU A 49 -10.03 -12.60 9.35
C LEU A 49 -9.16 -11.90 8.30
N GLY A 50 -7.87 -12.24 8.24
CA GLY A 50 -6.96 -11.76 7.21
C GLY A 50 -7.42 -12.11 5.79
N GLU A 51 -7.84 -13.35 5.56
CA GLU A 51 -8.32 -13.82 4.25
C GLU A 51 -9.51 -13.02 3.70
N LEU A 52 -10.37 -12.49 4.58
CA LEU A 52 -11.49 -11.63 4.20
C LEU A 52 -11.12 -10.14 4.21
N ALA A 53 -10.32 -9.69 5.18
CA ALA A 53 -9.96 -8.30 5.32
C ALA A 53 -9.04 -7.81 4.20
N VAL A 54 -8.07 -8.63 3.76
CA VAL A 54 -7.12 -8.26 2.69
C VAL A 54 -7.80 -7.93 1.36
N PRO A 55 -8.68 -8.77 0.78
CA PRO A 55 -9.40 -8.40 -0.44
C PRO A 55 -10.31 -7.18 -0.24
N LEU A 56 -10.91 -7.00 0.94
CA LEU A 56 -11.71 -5.82 1.26
C LEU A 56 -10.85 -4.54 1.33
N ILE A 57 -9.64 -4.60 1.90
CA ILE A 57 -8.70 -3.48 1.92
C ILE A 57 -8.29 -3.12 0.50
N MET A 58 -7.91 -4.11 -0.32
CA MET A 58 -7.56 -3.90 -1.72
C MET A 58 -8.73 -3.28 -2.50
N HIS A 59 -9.96 -3.73 -2.26
CA HIS A 59 -11.14 -3.11 -2.83
C HIS A 59 -11.30 -1.66 -2.36
N CYS A 60 -11.19 -1.40 -1.06
CA CYS A 60 -11.31 -0.06 -0.48
C CYS A 60 -10.29 0.92 -1.05
N ILE A 61 -9.06 0.49 -1.31
CA ILE A 61 -8.01 1.31 -1.95
C ILE A 61 -8.48 1.85 -3.31
N THR A 62 -9.30 1.09 -4.06
CA THR A 62 -9.81 1.51 -5.38
C THR A 62 -11.01 2.45 -5.32
N LEU A 63 -11.61 2.64 -4.14
CA LEU A 63 -12.73 3.53 -3.93
C LEU A 63 -12.25 4.99 -3.74
N PRO A 64 -13.11 6.00 -3.91
CA PRO A 64 -12.74 7.40 -3.69
C PRO A 64 -12.08 7.61 -2.33
N CYS A 65 -10.96 8.34 -2.30
CA CYS A 65 -10.13 8.59 -1.11
C CYS A 65 -9.53 7.33 -0.45
N GLY A 66 -9.71 6.14 -1.05
CA GLY A 66 -9.25 4.87 -0.49
C GLY A 66 -7.73 4.79 -0.35
N GLU A 67 -6.98 5.02 -1.43
CA GLU A 67 -5.51 5.06 -1.40
C GLU A 67 -4.98 6.06 -0.35
N GLU A 68 -5.53 7.27 -0.31
CA GLU A 68 -5.11 8.30 0.63
C GLU A 68 -5.33 7.86 2.09
N MET A 69 -6.50 7.28 2.38
CA MET A 69 -6.80 6.80 3.73
C MET A 69 -5.98 5.56 4.10
N PHE A 70 -5.69 4.69 3.14
CA PHE A 70 -4.79 3.56 3.33
C PHE A 70 -3.40 4.06 3.71
N TRP A 71 -2.84 4.97 2.90
CA TRP A 71 -1.53 5.55 3.15
C TRP A 71 -1.46 6.26 4.50
N LYS A 72 -2.45 7.12 4.80
CA LYS A 72 -2.53 7.82 6.09
C LYS A 72 -2.53 6.84 7.26
N THR A 73 -3.36 5.80 7.19
CA THR A 73 -3.47 4.79 8.26
C THR A 73 -2.16 4.03 8.47
N VAL A 74 -1.56 3.55 7.37
CA VAL A 74 -0.31 2.78 7.39
C VAL A 74 0.85 3.65 7.89
N ASN A 75 1.07 4.81 7.27
CA ASN A 75 2.18 5.70 7.61
C ASN A 75 2.09 6.18 9.07
N THR A 76 0.90 6.57 9.54
CA THR A 76 0.71 7.00 10.93
C THR A 76 1.18 5.92 11.91
N GLN A 77 0.85 4.65 11.65
CA GLN A 77 1.25 3.58 12.56
C GLN A 77 2.72 3.19 12.42
N PHE A 78 3.28 3.21 11.21
CA PHE A 78 4.72 2.95 10.99
C PHE A 78 5.63 4.05 11.53
N THR A 79 5.11 5.26 11.71
CA THR A 79 5.86 6.41 12.23
C THR A 79 5.46 6.78 13.66
N ASP A 80 4.67 5.93 14.32
CA ASP A 80 4.22 6.17 15.69
C ASP A 80 5.41 6.25 16.65
N THR A 81 5.31 7.13 17.64
CA THR A 81 6.27 7.26 18.72
C THR A 81 6.37 5.98 19.57
N ASP A 82 5.25 5.27 19.77
CA ASP A 82 5.24 3.98 20.46
C ASP A 82 5.71 2.87 19.52
N TRP A 83 6.81 2.23 19.88
CA TRP A 83 7.38 1.11 19.12
C TRP A 83 6.41 -0.08 19.03
N LYS A 84 5.47 -0.24 19.97
CA LYS A 84 4.47 -1.30 19.92
C LYS A 84 3.48 -1.09 18.79
N GLU A 85 3.14 0.16 18.47
CA GLU A 85 2.30 0.47 17.32
C GLU A 85 3.06 0.20 16.02
N ARG A 86 4.34 0.61 15.94
CA ARG A 86 5.20 0.28 14.78
C ARG A 86 5.36 -1.23 14.58
N LEU A 87 5.52 -1.99 15.66
CA LEU A 87 5.56 -3.47 15.61
C LEU A 87 4.27 -4.05 15.01
N LYS A 88 3.10 -3.58 15.46
CA LYS A 88 1.81 -4.01 14.91
C LYS A 88 1.71 -3.67 13.43
N ALA A 89 2.22 -2.52 13.00
CA ALA A 89 2.23 -2.14 11.59
C ALA A 89 3.04 -3.12 10.73
N VAL A 90 4.23 -3.52 11.21
CA VAL A 90 5.07 -4.54 10.58
C VAL A 90 4.32 -5.87 10.43
N GLU A 91 3.68 -6.36 11.50
CA GLU A 91 2.91 -7.61 11.49
C GLU A 91 1.73 -7.54 10.51
N ARG A 92 0.98 -6.43 10.54
CA ARG A 92 -0.16 -6.17 9.65
C ARG A 92 0.23 -6.14 8.19
N MET A 93 1.30 -5.43 7.89
CA MET A 93 1.80 -5.32 6.52
C MET A 93 2.26 -6.69 6.00
N CYS A 94 2.89 -7.51 6.86
CA CYS A 94 3.25 -8.87 6.52
C CYS A 94 2.02 -9.72 6.17
N VAL A 95 0.94 -9.64 6.94
CA VAL A 95 -0.32 -10.35 6.64
C VAL A 95 -0.93 -9.84 5.32
N LEU A 96 -0.98 -8.52 5.13
CA LEU A 96 -1.52 -7.91 3.92
C LEU A 96 -0.78 -8.38 2.67
N CYS A 97 0.55 -8.30 2.66
CA CYS A 97 1.37 -8.75 1.54
C CYS A 97 1.37 -10.27 1.37
N GLY A 98 1.31 -11.03 2.46
CA GLY A 98 1.30 -12.49 2.42
C GLY A 98 0.02 -13.07 1.81
N LEU A 99 -1.12 -12.42 2.03
CA LEU A 99 -2.43 -12.87 1.54
C LEU A 99 -2.94 -12.12 0.30
N ALA A 100 -2.27 -11.04 -0.12
CA ALA A 100 -2.66 -10.29 -1.31
C ALA A 100 -2.55 -11.15 -2.58
N ASN A 101 -3.66 -11.33 -3.28
CA ASN A 101 -3.70 -12.09 -4.52
C ASN A 101 -2.95 -11.33 -5.64
N ALA A 102 -2.06 -12.04 -6.34
CA ALA A 102 -1.24 -11.45 -7.40
C ALA A 102 -2.02 -10.87 -8.58
N ALA A 103 -3.18 -11.44 -8.92
CA ALA A 103 -3.96 -11.00 -10.07
C ALA A 103 -4.50 -9.56 -9.94
N PRO A 104 -5.27 -9.20 -8.90
CA PRO A 104 -5.77 -7.82 -8.73
C PRO A 104 -4.66 -6.80 -8.53
N VAL A 105 -3.56 -7.17 -7.86
CA VAL A 105 -2.42 -6.26 -7.65
C VAL A 105 -1.74 -5.92 -8.97
N LYS A 106 -1.56 -6.89 -9.89
CA LYS A 106 -0.99 -6.62 -11.22
C LYS A 106 -1.96 -5.86 -12.13
N ALA A 107 -3.26 -6.09 -11.98
CA ALA A 107 -4.27 -5.47 -12.82
C ALA A 107 -4.55 -3.99 -12.48
N ASN A 108 -4.23 -3.55 -11.26
CA ASN A 108 -4.56 -2.20 -10.79
C ASN A 108 -3.33 -1.49 -10.20
N LYS A 109 -2.86 -0.46 -10.91
CA LYS A 109 -1.68 0.33 -10.52
C LYS A 109 -1.84 1.01 -9.16
N VAL A 110 -3.05 1.43 -8.77
CA VAL A 110 -3.30 2.07 -7.47
C VAL A 110 -3.06 1.08 -6.32
N ILE A 111 -3.60 -0.13 -6.45
CA ILE A 111 -3.36 -1.21 -5.48
C ILE A 111 -1.87 -1.55 -5.46
N GLN A 112 -1.26 -1.69 -6.63
CA GLN A 112 0.16 -2.00 -6.75
C GLN A 112 1.02 -0.98 -5.99
N THR A 113 0.91 0.31 -6.33
CA THR A 113 1.67 1.39 -5.71
C THR A 113 1.40 1.49 -4.21
N SER A 114 0.15 1.41 -3.78
CA SER A 114 -0.21 1.43 -2.35
C SER A 114 0.51 0.34 -1.56
N LEU A 115 0.52 -0.89 -2.08
CA LEU A 115 1.22 -2.00 -1.44
C LEU A 115 2.74 -1.86 -1.55
N SER A 116 3.29 -1.33 -2.65
CA SER A 116 4.73 -1.02 -2.77
C SER A 116 5.19 -0.08 -1.66
N CYS A 117 4.42 0.97 -1.39
CA CYS A 117 4.72 1.95 -0.34
C CYS A 117 4.66 1.30 1.05
N GLY A 118 3.70 0.41 1.31
CA GLY A 118 3.65 -0.38 2.54
C GLY A 118 4.86 -1.30 2.72
N VAL A 119 5.31 -1.98 1.65
CA VAL A 119 6.54 -2.79 1.68
C VAL A 119 7.77 -1.90 1.93
N ALA A 120 7.80 -0.67 1.41
CA ALA A 120 8.90 0.24 1.68
C ALA A 120 9.01 0.61 3.17
N HIS A 121 7.88 0.83 3.85
CA HIS A 121 7.85 0.99 5.30
C HIS A 121 8.35 -0.25 6.05
N LEU A 122 7.97 -1.44 5.58
CA LEU A 122 8.44 -2.70 6.16
C LEU A 122 9.97 -2.84 6.04
N VAL A 123 10.55 -2.49 4.89
CA VAL A 123 12.01 -2.48 4.69
C VAL A 123 12.69 -1.42 5.57
N ALA A 124 12.13 -0.21 5.65
CA ALA A 124 12.68 0.84 6.53
C ALA A 124 12.65 0.44 8.02
N SER A 125 11.69 -0.41 8.42
CA SER A 125 11.53 -0.92 9.78
C SER A 125 12.63 -1.91 10.19
N VAL A 126 13.41 -2.46 9.25
CA VAL A 126 14.61 -3.27 9.57
C VAL A 126 15.65 -2.46 10.36
N HIS A 127 15.60 -1.14 10.25
CA HIS A 127 16.46 -0.20 10.97
C HIS A 127 15.71 0.57 12.05
N ASP A 128 14.63 -0.01 12.59
CA ASP A 128 13.94 0.61 13.71
C ASP A 128 14.87 0.72 14.93
N PRO A 129 14.84 1.83 15.70
CA PRO A 129 15.64 1.97 16.92
C PRO A 129 15.30 0.91 17.96
N ASN A 130 14.09 0.34 17.93
CA ASN A 130 13.72 -0.79 18.77
C ASN A 130 14.07 -2.12 18.08
N SER A 131 14.88 -2.93 18.74
CA SER A 131 15.34 -4.22 18.21
C SER A 131 14.22 -5.22 17.92
N ALA A 132 13.12 -5.20 18.67
CA ALA A 132 11.98 -6.11 18.43
C ALA A 132 11.26 -5.79 17.11
N VAL A 133 11.11 -4.50 16.79
CA VAL A 133 10.53 -4.05 15.52
C VAL A 133 11.45 -4.42 14.36
N ALA A 134 12.75 -4.12 14.49
CA ALA A 134 13.77 -4.46 13.49
C ALA A 134 13.82 -5.97 13.20
N GLN A 135 13.90 -6.80 14.25
CA GLN A 135 13.91 -8.25 14.11
C GLN A 135 12.62 -8.77 13.47
N ARG A 136 11.46 -8.23 13.87
CA ARG A 136 10.19 -8.65 13.27
C ARG A 136 10.10 -8.27 11.79
N ALA A 137 10.57 -7.10 11.40
CA ALA A 137 10.61 -6.67 10.00
C ALA A 137 11.49 -7.60 9.16
N ILE A 138 12.68 -7.98 9.66
CA ILE A 138 13.56 -8.96 9.00
C ILE A 138 12.84 -10.29 8.81
N LEU A 139 12.22 -10.83 9.87
CA LEU A 139 11.51 -12.11 9.80
C LEU A 139 10.31 -12.05 8.85
N ALA A 140 9.55 -10.96 8.85
CA ALA A 140 8.44 -10.73 7.94
C ALA A 140 8.90 -10.75 6.48
N ILE A 141 9.97 -10.01 6.15
CA ILE A 141 10.54 -9.98 4.79
C ILE A 141 11.00 -11.37 4.34
N ARG A 142 11.59 -12.14 5.26
CA ARG A 142 12.06 -13.51 4.98
C ARG A 142 10.91 -14.51 4.79
N ALA A 143 9.82 -14.35 5.52
CA ALA A 143 8.68 -15.25 5.49
C ALA A 143 7.73 -14.98 4.31
N MET A 144 7.73 -13.76 3.77
CA MET A 144 6.82 -13.40 2.67
C MET A 144 7.16 -14.17 1.38
N PRO A 145 6.14 -14.63 0.63
CA PRO A 145 6.35 -15.22 -0.68
C PRO A 145 7.09 -14.27 -1.62
N SER A 146 8.08 -14.79 -2.35
CA SER A 146 8.82 -14.00 -3.34
C SER A 146 7.92 -13.50 -4.49
N SER A 147 6.75 -14.11 -4.69
CA SER A 147 5.68 -13.58 -5.55
C SER A 147 5.11 -12.26 -5.03
N SER A 148 4.87 -12.11 -3.73
CA SER A 148 4.34 -10.87 -3.11
C SER A 148 5.31 -9.69 -3.27
N LEU A 149 6.61 -9.95 -3.10
CA LEU A 149 7.67 -8.94 -3.32
C LEU A 149 7.80 -8.53 -4.80
N LYS A 150 7.66 -9.48 -5.73
CA LYS A 150 7.70 -9.21 -7.18
C LYS A 150 6.45 -8.48 -7.68
N VAL A 151 5.28 -8.85 -7.17
CA VAL A 151 3.96 -8.35 -7.59
C VAL A 151 3.75 -6.90 -7.18
N THR A 152 4.17 -6.55 -5.97
CA THR A 152 4.18 -5.16 -5.50
C THR A 152 5.20 -4.31 -6.24
N ASN A 153 5.85 -4.82 -7.29
CA ASN A 153 6.91 -4.14 -8.01
C ASN A 153 7.85 -3.46 -7.02
N PHE A 154 8.29 -4.20 -6.00
CA PHE A 154 9.47 -3.82 -5.22
C PHE A 154 10.74 -3.95 -6.08
N ARG A 155 10.62 -3.53 -7.33
CA ARG A 155 11.65 -2.93 -8.14
C ARG A 155 11.82 -1.56 -7.49
N PHE A 156 12.86 -1.38 -6.70
CA PHE A 156 13.44 -0.06 -6.65
C PHE A 156 13.44 0.49 -8.08
N GLU A 157 13.06 1.74 -8.32
CA GLU A 157 13.60 2.48 -9.45
C GLU A 157 15.12 2.65 -9.23
N PHE A 158 15.85 1.53 -9.17
CA PHE A 158 17.25 1.48 -9.56
C PHE A 158 17.17 1.53 -11.09
N THR A 159 17.36 2.72 -11.63
CA THR A 159 17.74 2.92 -13.03
C THR A 159 18.72 1.82 -13.45
N GLU A 160 18.49 1.31 -14.66
CA GLU A 160 19.15 0.24 -15.38
C GLU A 160 20.53 -0.20 -14.86
N HIS A 161 20.73 -1.51 -14.83
CA HIS A 161 21.91 -2.27 -14.36
C HIS A 161 21.86 -2.73 -12.90
N SER A 162 20.88 -3.56 -12.57
CA SER A 162 21.12 -4.86 -11.91
C SER A 162 19.80 -5.47 -11.47
N SER A 163 19.53 -6.66 -11.99
CA SER A 163 18.44 -7.50 -11.52
C SER A 163 18.71 -7.93 -10.07
N LEU A 164 18.14 -7.21 -9.09
CA LEU A 164 18.11 -7.66 -7.71
C LEU A 164 17.32 -8.97 -7.62
N THR A 165 18.03 -10.04 -7.38
CA THR A 165 17.46 -11.36 -7.08
C THR A 165 17.18 -11.45 -5.58
N HIS A 166 16.23 -12.30 -5.20
CA HIS A 166 15.91 -12.62 -3.79
C HIS A 166 17.16 -12.94 -2.93
N SER A 167 18.24 -13.39 -3.57
CA SER A 167 19.57 -13.63 -3.00
C SER A 167 20.31 -12.37 -2.53
N ASP A 168 20.10 -11.21 -3.17
CA ASP A 168 20.91 -10.01 -2.90
C ASP A 168 20.54 -9.30 -1.58
N LEU A 169 19.32 -9.52 -1.08
CA LEU A 169 18.89 -9.05 0.26
C LEU A 169 19.22 -10.05 1.37
N MET A 170 19.37 -11.33 1.03
CA MET A 170 19.54 -12.42 1.99
C MET A 170 21.01 -12.71 2.31
N HIS A 171 21.94 -12.21 1.48
CA HIS A 171 23.39 -12.41 1.62
C HIS A 171 24.21 -11.13 1.77
N SER A 172 23.60 -9.95 1.82
CA SER A 172 24.33 -8.72 2.15
C SER A 172 24.37 -8.51 3.67
N ASP A 173 25.58 -8.27 4.19
CA ASP A 173 25.80 -7.88 5.58
C ASP A 173 24.92 -6.66 5.91
N PRO A 174 24.06 -6.72 6.95
CA PRO A 174 23.23 -5.60 7.39
C PRO A 174 24.01 -4.34 7.74
N MET A 175 25.32 -4.46 7.99
CA MET A 175 26.24 -3.35 8.22
C MET A 175 27.01 -2.90 6.97
N SER A 176 26.82 -3.54 5.81
CA SER A 176 27.47 -3.10 4.59
C SER A 176 26.99 -1.72 4.15
N ASP A 177 27.93 -0.89 3.71
CA ASP A 177 27.66 0.43 3.14
C ASP A 177 26.61 0.38 2.01
N LEU A 178 26.61 -0.71 1.23
CA LEU A 178 25.66 -0.91 0.15
C LEU A 178 24.23 -1.08 0.68
N TYR A 179 24.05 -1.86 1.75
CA TYR A 179 22.75 -2.04 2.40
C TYR A 179 22.27 -0.73 3.05
N GLN A 180 23.15 -0.06 3.80
CA GLN A 180 22.81 1.23 4.44
C GLN A 180 22.45 2.32 3.43
N ARG A 181 23.18 2.44 2.31
CA ARG A 181 22.85 3.39 1.22
C ARG A 181 21.52 3.07 0.56
N LYS A 182 21.19 1.78 0.37
CA LYS A 182 19.91 1.34 -0.22
C LYS A 182 18.73 1.68 0.69
N VAL A 183 18.88 1.50 1.99
CA VAL A 183 17.85 1.84 3.00
C VAL A 183 17.67 3.35 3.11
N MET A 184 18.76 4.12 3.15
CA MET A 184 18.69 5.58 3.15
C MET A 184 17.90 6.12 1.95
N ARG A 185 18.12 5.54 0.76
CA ARG A 185 17.36 5.90 -0.44
C ARG A 185 15.89 5.49 -0.38
N ALA A 186 15.58 4.32 0.19
CA ALA A 186 14.19 3.91 0.42
C ALA A 186 13.47 4.89 1.38
N ARG A 187 14.14 5.34 2.45
CA ARG A 187 13.64 6.41 3.33
C ARG A 187 13.43 7.72 2.59
N GLN A 188 14.39 8.17 1.79
CA GLN A 188 14.25 9.38 0.98
C GLN A 188 13.10 9.30 -0.04
N ALA A 189 12.84 8.12 -0.61
CA ALA A 189 11.69 7.89 -1.50
C ALA A 189 10.34 7.92 -0.75
N ILE A 190 10.31 7.45 0.49
CA ILE A 190 9.13 7.55 1.37
C ILE A 190 8.91 9.02 1.77
N ASP A 191 9.96 9.73 2.14
CA ASP A 191 9.92 11.15 2.50
C ASP A 191 9.54 12.01 1.30
N SER A 192 10.04 11.71 0.09
CA SER A 192 9.60 12.38 -1.14
C SER A 192 8.17 12.00 -1.55
N SER A 193 7.66 10.83 -1.11
CA SER A 193 6.25 10.44 -1.22
C SER A 193 5.32 11.25 -0.29
N THR A 194 5.84 11.95 0.74
CA THR A 194 5.04 13.03 1.37
C THR A 194 4.76 14.17 0.39
N THR A 195 5.53 14.26 -0.70
CA THR A 195 5.27 15.07 -1.90
C THR A 195 4.48 14.30 -2.96
N ALA A 196 3.76 13.22 -2.62
CA ALA A 196 2.85 12.51 -3.53
C ALA A 196 1.72 13.40 -4.08
N ARG A 197 1.50 14.59 -3.50
CA ARG A 197 0.71 15.66 -4.12
C ARG A 197 1.22 16.01 -5.53
N SER A 198 2.52 15.85 -5.81
CA SER A 198 3.14 16.09 -7.12
C SER A 198 2.80 14.99 -8.12
N ILE A 199 2.81 13.72 -7.73
CA ILE A 199 2.51 12.60 -8.62
C ILE A 199 1.01 12.59 -8.97
N VAL A 200 0.14 12.84 -7.98
CA VAL A 200 -1.30 13.03 -8.23
C VAL A 200 -1.56 14.27 -9.10
N ARG A 201 -0.86 15.39 -8.89
CA ARG A 201 -0.96 16.58 -9.79
C ARG A 201 -0.40 16.33 -11.18
N SER A 202 0.69 15.57 -11.33
CA SER A 202 1.29 15.22 -12.61
C SER A 202 0.38 14.30 -13.41
N LEU A 203 -0.25 13.33 -12.74
CA LEU A 203 -1.25 12.44 -13.33
C LEU A 203 -2.58 13.15 -13.63
N GLN A 204 -3.04 14.06 -12.76
CA GLN A 204 -4.22 14.90 -13.02
C GLN A 204 -3.98 15.95 -14.12
N GLY A 205 -2.76 16.49 -14.23
CA GLY A 205 -2.36 17.47 -15.24
C GLY A 205 -2.24 16.89 -16.65
N ASN A 206 -1.84 15.61 -16.76
CA ASN A 206 -1.71 14.93 -18.04
C ASN A 206 -2.98 14.17 -18.48
N SER A 207 -3.87 13.79 -17.55
CA SER A 207 -5.09 13.04 -17.90
C SER A 207 -6.25 13.90 -18.43
N LEU A 208 -6.13 15.23 -18.44
CA LEU A 208 -7.19 16.15 -18.87
C LEU A 208 -6.87 16.97 -20.14
N ARG A 209 -5.73 16.77 -20.80
CA ARG A 209 -5.39 17.52 -22.03
C ARG A 209 -5.75 16.84 -23.36
N HIS A 210 -6.18 15.58 -23.36
CA HIS A 210 -6.46 14.84 -24.60
C HIS A 210 -7.94 14.61 -24.93
N GLN A 211 -8.88 15.33 -24.31
CA GLN A 211 -10.32 15.24 -24.65
C GLN A 211 -11.04 16.58 -24.82
N LEU A 212 -10.34 17.68 -25.14
CA LEU A 212 -10.97 18.96 -25.49
C LEU A 212 -10.38 19.60 -26.76
N SER A 213 -10.21 18.80 -27.81
CA SER A 213 -9.92 19.32 -29.16
C SER A 213 -10.91 18.78 -30.20
N ILE A 214 -12.20 18.78 -29.88
CA ILE A 214 -13.27 18.74 -30.88
C ILE A 214 -14.38 19.66 -30.38
N SER A 215 -14.78 20.61 -31.23
CA SER A 215 -15.96 21.50 -31.14
C SER A 215 -15.74 22.95 -30.65
N SER A 216 -15.06 23.74 -31.48
CA SER A 216 -15.49 25.09 -31.84
C SER A 216 -14.81 25.36 -33.18
N VAL A 217 -15.50 25.28 -34.33
CA VAL A 217 -16.28 26.37 -34.89
C VAL A 217 -17.39 25.79 -35.80
N THR A 218 -18.64 26.15 -35.52
CA THR A 218 -19.71 26.22 -36.52
C THR A 218 -20.16 27.67 -36.68
N SER A 219 -20.40 28.04 -37.94
CA SER A 219 -21.02 29.25 -38.48
C SER A 219 -20.18 30.53 -38.50
N GLN A 220 -19.83 30.99 -39.70
CA GLN A 220 -20.56 32.06 -40.42
C GLN A 220 -19.93 32.27 -41.80
N GLY A 221 -20.75 32.42 -42.84
CA GLY A 221 -20.37 32.85 -44.19
C GLY A 221 -20.62 31.80 -45.26
#